data_AF-R7YNN1-F1
#
_entry.id   AF-R7YNN1-F1
#
_cell.length_a   1.000
_cell.length_b   1.000
_cell.length_c   1.000
_cell.angle_alpha   90.00
_cell.angle_beta   90.00
_cell.angle_gamma   90.00
#
_symmetry.space_group_name_H-M   'P 1'
#
loop_
_entity.id
_entity.type
_entity.pdbx_description
1 polymer ?
#
loop_
_entity_poly.entity_id
_entity_poly.type
_entity_poly.pdbx_seq_one_letter_code
_entity_poly.pdbx_strand_id
1 'polypeptide(L)'
;MFDSPHRLLAHNIRSTALNPALLPPALRSLRSALFPHNAPAPPRAVPTQAQTRDIKRQCARALLAAMPQAVSSRFFGTGDEDVMLEEVEEMLDVFGDVYLNKHLVFGIVELVVVRLFPELAVKGVAELMEERLG
;
A
#
# COMPACT_ATOMS: atom_id res chain seq x y z
N MET A 1 7.26 5.95 -25.96
CA MET A 1 8.28 6.52 -25.06
C MET A 1 7.61 7.14 -23.83
N PHE A 2 6.78 6.39 -23.10
CA PHE A 2 6.23 6.76 -21.79
C PHE A 2 5.80 5.46 -21.08
N ASP A 3 6.76 4.76 -20.48
CA ASP A 3 6.54 3.51 -19.74
C ASP A 3 7.30 3.51 -18.38
N SER A 4 7.90 4.65 -18.07
CA SER A 4 8.83 4.85 -16.95
C SER A 4 8.16 5.01 -15.58
N PRO A 5 7.06 5.78 -15.41
CA PRO A 5 6.50 6.05 -14.08
C PRO A 5 5.85 4.81 -13.44
N HIS A 6 5.14 4.00 -14.24
CA HIS A 6 4.54 2.75 -13.75
C HIS A 6 5.59 1.72 -13.31
N ARG A 7 6.73 1.63 -14.00
CA ARG A 7 7.83 0.72 -13.63
C ARG A 7 8.54 1.14 -12.35
N LEU A 8 8.79 2.44 -12.15
CA LEU A 8 9.40 2.96 -10.92
C LEU A 8 8.46 2.74 -9.72
N LEU A 9 7.18 3.04 -9.88
CA LEU A 9 6.18 2.82 -8.83
C LEU A 9 6.03 1.32 -8.52
N ALA A 10 5.92 0.47 -9.54
CA ALA A 10 5.85 -0.98 -9.37
C ALA A 10 7.11 -1.55 -8.68
N HIS A 11 8.29 -1.02 -9.01
CA HIS A 11 9.53 -1.38 -8.34
C HIS A 11 9.48 -1.03 -6.85
N ASN A 12 9.05 0.19 -6.48
CA ASN A 12 8.92 0.61 -5.09
C ASN A 12 7.88 -0.20 -4.31
N ILE A 13 6.75 -0.54 -4.94
CA ILE A 13 5.76 -1.44 -4.35
C ILE A 13 6.41 -2.81 -4.06
N ARG A 14 7.14 -3.38 -5.03
CA ARG A 14 7.74 -4.70 -4.87
C ARG A 14 8.92 -4.71 -3.87
N SER A 15 9.75 -3.68 -3.87
CA SER A 15 10.95 -3.59 -3.03
C SER A 15 10.65 -3.16 -1.59
N THR A 16 9.60 -2.36 -1.41
CA THR A 16 9.31 -1.72 -0.11
C THR A 16 7.99 -2.23 0.48
N ALA A 17 6.88 -2.08 -0.24
CA ALA A 17 5.55 -2.46 0.28
C ALA A 17 5.36 -3.99 0.38
N LEU A 18 5.90 -4.75 -0.56
CA LEU A 18 5.88 -6.22 -0.59
C LEU A 18 7.17 -6.82 -0.03
N ASN A 19 7.84 -6.13 0.90
CA ASN A 19 8.98 -6.70 1.61
C ASN A 19 8.49 -7.78 2.60
N PRO A 20 8.93 -9.05 2.49
CA PRO A 20 8.45 -10.14 3.33
C PRO A 20 8.73 -9.93 4.83
N ALA A 21 9.76 -9.15 5.19
CA ALA A 21 10.07 -8.85 6.58
C ALA A 21 9.13 -7.79 7.19
N LEU A 22 8.57 -6.91 6.36
CA LEU A 22 7.72 -5.79 6.79
C LEU A 22 6.22 -6.11 6.66
N LEU A 23 5.85 -7.05 5.79
CA LEU A 23 4.45 -7.37 5.53
C LEU A 23 3.71 -7.89 6.78
N PRO A 24 4.23 -8.85 7.58
CA PRO A 24 3.52 -9.32 8.78
C PRO A 24 3.22 -8.24 9.82
N PRO A 25 4.19 -7.39 10.26
CA PRO A 25 3.86 -6.31 11.19
C PRO A 25 2.92 -5.27 10.56
N ALA A 26 3.06 -4.96 9.26
CA ALA A 26 2.15 -4.03 8.58
C ALA A 26 0.70 -4.54 8.57
N LEU A 27 0.47 -5.80 8.21
CA LEU A 27 -0.86 -6.41 8.21
C LEU A 27 -1.46 -6.47 9.62
N ARG A 28 -0.64 -6.69 10.65
CA ARG A 28 -1.09 -6.67 12.04
C ARG A 28 -1.56 -5.27 12.46
N SER A 29 -0.80 -4.23 12.11
CA SER A 29 -1.15 -2.83 12.38
C SER A 29 -2.42 -2.43 11.63
N LEU A 30 -2.52 -2.81 10.35
CA LEU A 30 -3.72 -2.56 9.54
C LEU A 30 -4.95 -3.23 10.14
N ARG A 31 -4.83 -4.48 10.57
CA ARG A 31 -5.90 -5.19 11.26
C ARG A 31 -6.33 -4.46 12.53
N SER A 32 -5.40 -4.03 13.39
CA SER A 32 -5.77 -3.31 14.61
C SER A 32 -6.43 -1.95 14.36
N ALA A 33 -6.04 -1.28 13.27
CA ALA A 33 -6.61 0.01 12.90
C ALA A 33 -8.03 -0.14 12.30
N LEU A 34 -8.23 -1.13 11.43
CA LEU A 34 -9.51 -1.34 10.74
C LEU A 34 -10.52 -2.15 11.56
N PHE A 35 -10.02 -3.09 12.39
CA PHE A 35 -10.83 -4.01 13.17
C PHE A 35 -10.37 -4.02 14.64
N PRO A 36 -10.68 -2.97 15.42
CA PRO A 36 -10.42 -2.97 16.85
C PRO A 36 -11.02 -4.22 17.51
N HIS A 37 -10.23 -4.93 18.30
CA HIS A 37 -10.61 -6.20 18.94
C HIS A 37 -11.05 -7.33 17.99
N ASN A 38 -10.65 -7.28 16.71
CA ASN A 38 -11.11 -8.19 15.65
C ASN A 38 -12.64 -8.19 15.46
N ALA A 39 -13.33 -7.13 15.88
CA ALA A 39 -14.73 -6.97 15.58
C ALA A 39 -14.91 -6.56 14.11
N PRO A 40 -15.92 -7.06 13.40
CA PRO A 40 -16.22 -6.60 12.05
C PRO A 40 -16.51 -5.10 12.09
N ALA A 41 -15.87 -4.35 11.19
CA ALA A 41 -16.18 -2.94 11.00
C ALA A 41 -17.65 -2.79 10.54
N PRO A 42 -18.31 -1.67 10.89
CA PRO A 42 -19.62 -1.37 10.35
C PRO A 42 -19.60 -1.39 8.81
N PRO A 43 -20.77 -1.62 8.16
CA PRO A 43 -20.85 -1.60 6.71
C PRO A 43 -20.21 -0.34 6.14
N ARG A 44 -19.39 -0.51 5.09
CA ARG A 44 -18.70 0.61 4.46
C ARG A 44 -19.73 1.63 3.97
N ALA A 45 -19.70 2.82 4.55
CA ALA A 45 -20.36 3.99 3.97
C ALA A 45 -19.38 4.65 2.98
N VAL A 46 -19.80 4.83 1.73
CA VAL A 46 -18.99 5.55 0.75
C VAL A 46 -19.00 7.04 1.11
N PRO A 47 -17.83 7.65 1.40
CA PRO A 47 -17.78 9.06 1.75
C PRO A 47 -18.24 9.93 0.58
N THR A 48 -18.82 11.10 0.90
CA THR A 48 -19.07 12.12 -0.11
C THR A 48 -17.75 12.69 -0.65
N GLN A 49 -17.81 13.46 -1.74
CA GLN A 49 -16.61 14.11 -2.28
C GLN A 49 -15.95 15.07 -1.28
N ALA A 50 -16.76 15.83 -0.53
CA ALA A 50 -16.26 16.71 0.53
C ALA A 50 -15.57 15.91 1.64
N GLN A 51 -16.23 14.86 2.15
CA GLN A 51 -15.65 13.98 3.16
C GLN A 51 -14.36 13.30 2.68
N THR A 52 -14.29 12.90 1.41
CA THR A 52 -13.09 12.31 0.83
C THR A 52 -11.92 13.29 0.87
N ARG A 53 -12.16 14.56 0.52
CA ARG A 53 -11.14 15.62 0.61
C ARG A 53 -10.71 15.84 2.05
N ASP A 54 -11.65 15.89 2.99
CA ASP A 54 -11.35 16.08 4.41
C ASP A 54 -10.50 14.93 4.97
N ILE A 55 -10.86 13.68 4.64
CA ILE A 55 -10.10 12.48 5.04
C ILE A 55 -8.69 12.51 4.46
N LYS A 56 -8.53 12.89 3.18
CA LYS A 56 -7.22 13.01 2.54
C LYS A 56 -6.36 14.06 3.22
N ARG A 57 -6.91 15.26 3.44
CA ARG A 57 -6.22 16.36 4.12
C ARG A 57 -5.82 15.99 5.55
N GLN A 58 -6.69 15.29 6.27
CA GLN A 58 -6.38 14.79 7.60
C GLN A 58 -5.25 13.75 7.58
N CYS A 59 -5.28 12.82 6.62
CA CYS A 59 -4.22 11.84 6.43
C CYS A 59 -2.88 12.52 6.10
N ALA A 60 -2.88 13.47 5.16
CA ALA A 60 -1.70 14.22 4.76
C ALA A 60 -1.06 14.96 5.94
N ARG A 61 -1.89 15.63 6.76
CA ARG A 61 -1.44 16.27 8.01
C ARG A 61 -0.81 15.27 8.98
N ALA A 62 -1.43 14.12 9.18
CA ALA A 62 -0.90 13.10 10.07
C ALA A 62 0.45 12.54 9.58
N LEU A 63 0.61 12.34 8.27
CA LEU A 63 1.86 11.90 7.66
C LEU A 63 2.96 12.94 7.79
N LEU A 64 2.65 14.21 7.49
CA LEU A 64 3.62 15.30 7.61
C LEU A 64 4.06 15.50 9.06
N ALA A 65 3.13 15.43 10.01
CA ALA A 65 3.41 15.52 11.45
C ALA A 65 4.22 14.34 12.01
N ALA A 66 4.17 13.17 11.36
CA ALA A 66 4.99 12.02 11.74
C ALA A 66 6.46 12.18 11.33
N MET A 67 6.77 13.08 10.40
CA MET A 67 8.13 13.36 9.94
C MET A 67 8.77 14.49 10.75
N PRO A 68 10.06 14.38 11.13
CA PRO A 68 10.78 15.54 11.66
C PRO A 68 10.82 16.68 10.65
N GLN A 69 10.66 17.92 11.11
CA GLN A 69 10.58 19.12 10.24
C GLN A 69 11.79 19.30 9.32
N ALA A 70 12.98 18.92 9.78
CA ALA A 70 14.18 18.94 8.95
C ALA A 70 14.14 17.92 7.78
N VAL A 71 13.42 16.81 7.94
CA VAL A 71 13.26 15.79 6.91
C VAL A 71 12.21 16.24 5.90
N SER A 72 11.04 16.70 6.36
CA SER A 72 9.99 17.18 5.47
C SER A 72 10.48 18.35 4.61
N SER A 73 11.11 19.35 5.22
CA SER A 73 11.61 20.51 4.47
C SER A 73 12.64 20.14 3.39
N ARG A 74 13.52 19.16 3.67
CA ARG A 74 14.50 18.68 2.68
C ARG A 74 13.87 17.83 1.58
N PHE A 75 12.88 17.00 1.95
CA PHE A 75 12.22 16.10 1.01
C PHE A 75 11.36 16.87 0.01
N PHE A 76 10.55 17.80 0.49
CA PHE A 76 9.67 18.64 -0.34
C PHE A 76 10.37 19.88 -0.89
N GLY A 77 11.60 20.18 -0.45
CA GLY A 77 12.36 21.32 -0.94
C GLY A 77 11.79 22.69 -0.57
N THR A 78 10.83 22.75 0.36
CA THR A 78 10.16 23.96 0.82
C THR A 78 10.07 24.02 2.34
N GLY A 79 9.91 25.23 2.90
CA GLY A 79 9.58 25.44 4.32
C GLY A 79 8.10 25.71 4.56
N ASP A 80 7.31 25.78 3.48
CA ASP A 80 5.88 26.09 3.52
C ASP A 80 5.06 24.82 3.78
N GLU A 81 4.39 24.78 4.93
CA GLU A 81 3.60 23.63 5.36
C GLU A 81 2.38 23.39 4.46
N ASP A 82 1.73 24.45 3.97
CA ASP A 82 0.57 24.29 3.10
C ASP A 82 0.96 23.67 1.75
N VAL A 83 2.11 24.08 1.20
CA VAL A 83 2.66 23.45 -0.02
C VAL A 83 3.00 21.98 0.21
N MET A 84 3.65 21.65 1.34
CA MET A 84 3.95 20.25 1.68
C MET A 84 2.67 19.42 1.85
N LEU A 85 1.61 19.99 2.43
CA LEU A 85 0.34 19.30 2.60
C LEU A 85 -0.32 19.00 1.25
N GLU A 86 -0.33 19.96 0.32
CA GLU A 86 -0.87 19.75 -1.03
C GLU A 86 -0.11 18.65 -1.79
N GLU A 87 1.22 18.62 -1.71
CA GLU A 87 2.02 17.55 -2.33
C GLU A 87 1.73 16.18 -1.72
N VAL A 88 1.60 16.08 -0.40
CA VAL A 88 1.23 14.80 0.25
C VAL A 88 -0.19 14.38 -0.14
N GLU A 89 -1.14 15.32 -0.24
CA GLU A 89 -2.49 15.03 -0.72
C GLU A 89 -2.49 14.46 -2.15
N GLU A 90 -1.67 15.01 -3.05
CA GLU A 90 -1.49 14.48 -4.41
C GLU A 90 -0.87 13.08 -4.39
N MET A 91 0.14 12.83 -3.55
CA MET A 91 0.71 11.49 -3.39
C MET A 91 -0.32 10.45 -2.94
N LEU A 92 -1.30 10.85 -2.12
CA LEU A 92 -2.38 9.96 -1.66
C LEU A 92 -3.37 9.56 -2.77
N ASP A 93 -3.37 10.24 -3.93
CA ASP A 93 -4.25 9.90 -5.05
C ASP A 93 -3.97 8.52 -5.65
N VAL A 94 -2.77 7.98 -5.45
CA VAL A 94 -2.41 6.60 -5.86
C VAL A 94 -3.37 5.56 -5.28
N PHE A 95 -3.90 5.78 -4.07
CA PHE A 95 -4.84 4.88 -3.41
C PHE A 95 -6.27 4.98 -3.98
N GLY A 96 -6.54 5.97 -4.83
CA GLY A 96 -7.80 6.08 -5.58
C GLY A 96 -7.86 5.18 -6.82
N ASP A 97 -6.73 4.65 -7.28
CA ASP A 97 -6.66 3.86 -8.50
C ASP A 97 -7.03 2.38 -8.24
N VAL A 98 -8.08 1.91 -8.90
CA VAL A 98 -8.60 0.54 -8.75
C VAL A 98 -7.60 -0.51 -9.25
N TYR A 99 -6.88 -0.23 -10.34
CA TYR A 99 -5.93 -1.15 -10.93
C TYR A 99 -4.69 -1.31 -10.03
N LEU A 100 -4.17 -0.21 -9.49
CA LEU A 100 -3.06 -0.23 -8.53
C LEU A 100 -3.43 -0.98 -7.26
N ASN A 101 -4.59 -0.68 -6.69
CA ASN A 101 -5.09 -1.37 -5.50
C ASN A 101 -5.26 -2.88 -5.74
N LYS A 102 -5.76 -3.27 -6.93
CA LYS A 102 -5.85 -4.68 -7.31
C LYS A 102 -4.46 -5.32 -7.27
N HIS A 103 -3.48 -4.76 -7.97
CA HIS A 103 -2.12 -5.32 -8.00
C HIS A 103 -1.46 -5.39 -6.63
N LEU A 104 -1.69 -4.39 -5.77
CA LEU A 104 -1.20 -4.42 -4.39
C LEU A 104 -1.77 -5.61 -3.62
N VAL A 105 -3.09 -5.82 -3.68
CA VAL A 105 -3.76 -6.94 -2.98
C VAL A 105 -3.29 -8.28 -3.53
N PHE A 106 -3.26 -8.45 -4.86
CA PHE A 106 -2.77 -9.68 -5.47
C PHE A 106 -1.30 -9.94 -5.12
N GLY A 107 -0.45 -8.92 -5.11
CA GLY A 107 0.96 -9.05 -4.70
C GLY A 107 1.13 -9.45 -3.23
N ILE A 108 0.29 -8.94 -2.33
CA ILE A 108 0.26 -9.37 -0.92
C ILE A 108 -0.13 -10.84 -0.82
N VAL A 109 -1.21 -11.25 -1.50
CA VAL A 109 -1.70 -12.63 -1.49
C VAL A 109 -0.66 -13.58 -2.08
N GLU A 110 -0.09 -13.24 -3.23
CA GLU A 110 0.99 -14.00 -3.88
C GLU A 110 2.18 -14.17 -2.93
N LEU A 111 2.61 -13.09 -2.26
CA LEU A 111 3.71 -13.17 -1.32
C LEU A 111 3.41 -14.10 -0.15
N VAL A 112 2.20 -14.05 0.40
CA VAL A 112 1.76 -14.95 1.48
C VAL A 112 1.75 -16.40 0.99
N VAL A 113 1.19 -16.65 -0.20
CA VAL A 113 1.11 -18.00 -0.79
C VAL A 113 2.50 -18.58 -1.00
N VAL A 114 3.42 -17.84 -1.63
CA VAL A 114 4.81 -18.28 -1.85
C VAL A 114 5.55 -18.50 -0.53
N ARG A 115 5.23 -17.74 0.52
CA ARG A 115 5.82 -17.96 1.84
C ARG A 115 5.34 -19.23 2.53
N LEU A 116 4.11 -19.66 2.26
CA LEU A 116 3.54 -20.89 2.81
C LEU A 116 3.91 -22.12 1.97
N PHE A 117 3.98 -21.94 0.65
CA PHE A 117 4.21 -22.99 -0.35
C PHE A 117 5.31 -22.54 -1.32
N PRO A 118 6.59 -22.63 -0.91
CA PRO A 118 7.71 -22.11 -1.71
C PRO A 118 7.86 -22.76 -3.09
N GLU A 119 7.35 -23.98 -3.27
CA GLU A 119 7.29 -24.67 -4.56
C GLU A 119 6.51 -23.90 -5.63
N LEU A 120 5.51 -23.10 -5.23
CA LEU A 120 4.70 -22.28 -6.14
C LEU A 120 5.46 -21.07 -6.70
N ALA A 121 6.64 -20.74 -6.18
CA ALA A 121 7.50 -19.71 -6.76
C ALA A 121 8.23 -20.17 -8.03
N VAL A 122 8.34 -21.49 -8.22
CA VAL A 122 9.15 -22.09 -9.30
C VAL A 122 8.28 -22.76 -10.33
N LYS A 123 7.19 -23.43 -9.89
CA LYS A 123 6.34 -24.24 -10.76
C LYS A 123 4.88 -23.87 -10.63
N GLY A 124 4.15 -24.05 -11.72
CA GLY A 124 2.69 -23.93 -11.70
C GLY A 124 2.03 -25.04 -10.89
N VAL A 125 0.82 -24.80 -10.40
CA VAL A 125 0.03 -25.82 -9.68
C VAL A 125 -0.16 -27.08 -10.52
N ALA A 126 -0.44 -26.94 -11.82
CA ALA A 126 -0.63 -28.07 -12.72
C ALA A 126 0.63 -28.94 -12.85
N GLU A 127 1.79 -28.32 -13.04
CA GLU A 127 3.10 -29.01 -13.11
C GLU A 127 3.39 -29.77 -11.80
N LEU A 128 3.12 -29.15 -10.65
CA LEU A 128 3.29 -29.80 -9.35
C LEU A 128 2.33 -30.98 -9.16
N MET A 129 1.10 -30.89 -9.68
CA MET A 129 0.13 -31.99 -9.60
C MET A 129 0.56 -33.16 -10.48
N GLU A 130 1.07 -32.91 -11.69
CA GLU A 130 1.59 -33.94 -12.59
C GLU A 130 2.79 -34.67 -11.97
N GLU A 131 3.72 -33.97 -11.33
CA GLU A 131 4.87 -34.58 -10.64
C GLU A 131 4.49 -35.45 -9.44
N ARG A 132 3.31 -35.23 -8.84
CA ARG A 132 2.82 -35.96 -7.66
C ARG A 132 1.91 -37.14 -8.00
N LEU A 133 1.22 -37.06 -9.14
CA LEU A 133 0.24 -38.06 -9.60
C LEU A 133 0.81 -38.97 -10.70
N GLY A 134 2.00 -38.67 -11.22
CA GLY A 134 2.78 -39.51 -12.13
C GLY A 134 3.49 -40.67 -11.45
#